data_AF-A0A0D7KQV6-F1
#
_entry.id   AF-A0A0D7KQV6-F1
#
_cell.length_a   1.000
_cell.length_b   1.000
_cell.length_c   1.000
_cell.angle_alpha   90.00
_cell.angle_beta   90.00
_cell.angle_gamma   90.00
#
_symmetry.space_group_name_H-M   'P 1'
#
loop_
_entity.id
_entity.type
_entity.pdbx_description
1 polymer ?
#
loop_
_entity_poly.entity_id
_entity_poly.type
_entity_poly.pdbx_seq_one_letter_code
_entity_poly.pdbx_strand_id
1 'polypeptide(L)'
;MNFGLDPLPLYLRHITLLREQVPSFHEYPFALAAIRPFTQLSFRKPVTFIVGENGTGKSTLLEGMAIAWGFNPEGGSLNFSFETSATHSVLHRYLRLSRGIQRPRDGFFLACG
;
A
#
# COMPACT_ATOMS: atom_id res chain seq x y z
N MET A 1 27.16 8.15 22.01
CA MET A 1 26.34 7.60 20.92
C MET A 1 24.93 8.15 21.08
N ASN A 2 24.42 8.87 20.08
CA ASN A 2 23.15 9.60 20.17
C ASN A 2 21.97 8.65 20.38
N PHE A 3 21.34 8.70 21.55
CA PHE A 3 19.97 8.20 21.77
C PHE A 3 18.95 9.21 21.23
N GLY A 4 19.11 9.59 19.96
CA GLY A 4 18.18 10.49 19.30
C GLY A 4 16.89 9.73 19.02
N LEU A 5 15.87 9.98 19.84
CA LEU A 5 14.45 9.63 19.65
C LEU A 5 14.22 8.69 18.45
N ASP A 6 14.37 7.39 18.65
CA ASP A 6 13.92 6.44 17.65
C ASP A 6 12.43 6.75 17.39
N PRO A 7 12.04 7.14 16.15
CA PRO A 7 10.64 7.34 15.86
C PRO A 7 9.94 6.04 16.23
N LEU A 8 8.78 6.15 16.91
CA LEU A 8 7.96 5.01 17.32
C LEU A 8 8.05 3.90 16.26
N PRO A 9 8.35 2.66 16.66
CA PRO A 9 8.66 1.60 15.71
C PRO A 9 7.54 1.46 14.68
N LEU A 10 7.82 1.89 13.45
CA LEU A 10 6.83 1.87 12.38
C LEU A 10 6.54 0.43 11.96
N TYR A 11 5.27 0.05 11.96
CA TYR A 11 4.82 -1.27 11.49
C TYR A 11 5.09 -1.48 10.00
N LEU A 12 5.03 -0.40 9.22
CA LEU A 12 5.35 -0.39 7.79
C LEU A 12 6.52 0.57 7.56
N ARG A 13 7.60 0.07 6.96
CA ARG A 13 8.83 0.85 6.70
C ARG A 13 8.97 1.23 5.24
N HIS A 14 8.74 0.28 4.34
CA HIS A 14 8.83 0.52 2.91
C HIS A 14 7.73 -0.21 2.17
N ILE A 15 7.30 0.38 1.05
CA ILE A 15 6.53 -0.31 0.02
C ILE A 15 7.28 -0.15 -1.27
N THR A 16 7.52 -1.25 -1.96
CA THR A 16 8.25 -1.29 -3.23
C THR A 16 7.36 -1.88 -4.30
N LEU A 17 7.30 -1.26 -5.48
CA LEU A 17 6.73 -1.88 -6.67
C LEU A 17 7.76 -2.81 -7.29
N LEU A 18 7.38 -4.08 -7.46
CA LEU A 18 8.15 -5.13 -8.13
C LEU A 18 8.09 -4.90 -9.65
N ARG A 19 8.74 -3.84 -10.12
CA ARG A 19 8.62 -3.36 -11.51
C ARG A 19 9.02 -4.43 -12.52
N GLU A 20 9.97 -5.28 -12.17
CA GLU A 20 10.43 -6.42 -12.95
C GLU A 20 9.37 -7.52 -13.14
N GLN A 21 8.34 -7.54 -12.30
CA GLN A 21 7.23 -8.49 -12.39
C GLN A 21 6.00 -7.88 -13.07
N VAL A 22 5.97 -6.55 -13.26
CA VAL A 22 4.82 -5.86 -13.86
C VAL A 22 4.70 -6.24 -15.34
N PRO A 23 3.54 -6.73 -15.81
CA PRO A 23 3.38 -7.20 -17.18
C PRO A 23 3.41 -6.07 -18.22
N SER A 24 2.85 -4.91 -17.88
CA SER A 24 2.79 -3.74 -18.77
C SER A 24 2.57 -2.46 -17.97
N PHE A 25 3.31 -1.39 -18.31
CA PHE A 25 3.08 -0.04 -17.77
C PHE A 25 2.14 0.81 -18.65
N HIS A 26 1.50 0.19 -19.64
CA HIS A 26 0.50 0.81 -20.51
C HIS A 26 -0.93 0.44 -20.16
N GLU A 27 -1.12 -0.50 -19.23
CA GLU A 27 -2.42 -1.00 -18.81
C GLU A 27 -2.73 -0.62 -17.36
N TYR A 28 -4.01 -0.54 -17.03
CA TYR A 28 -4.45 -0.36 -15.65
C TYR A 28 -4.01 -1.56 -14.78
N PRO A 29 -3.59 -1.36 -13.52
CA PRO A 29 -3.42 -0.08 -12.81
C PRO A 29 -2.06 0.59 -13.05
N PHE A 30 -1.12 -0.05 -13.74
CA PHE A 30 0.27 0.39 -13.84
C PHE A 30 0.48 1.65 -14.71
N ALA A 31 -0.46 1.95 -15.60
CA ALA A 31 -0.47 3.16 -16.41
C ALA A 31 -0.87 4.43 -15.63
N LEU A 32 -1.45 4.29 -14.43
CA LEU A 32 -1.88 5.42 -13.61
C LEU A 32 -0.69 6.33 -13.27
N ALA A 33 -0.93 7.64 -13.29
CA ALA A 33 0.13 8.65 -13.11
C ALA A 33 0.89 8.52 -11.78
N ALA A 34 0.21 8.10 -10.71
CA ALA A 34 0.83 7.86 -9.41
C ALA A 34 1.61 6.54 -9.33
N ILE A 35 1.33 5.57 -10.21
CA ILE A 35 1.88 4.20 -10.15
C ILE A 35 3.00 4.01 -11.19
N ARG A 36 2.84 4.55 -12.40
CA ARG A 36 3.82 4.38 -13.48
C ARG A 36 5.25 4.80 -13.10
N PRO A 37 5.49 5.95 -12.44
CA PRO A 37 6.81 6.33 -11.97
C PRO A 37 7.16 5.75 -10.59
N PHE A 38 6.22 5.07 -9.92
CA PHE A 38 6.40 4.58 -8.56
C PHE A 38 7.45 3.46 -8.50
N THR A 39 8.41 3.60 -7.58
CA THR A 39 9.47 2.62 -7.33
C THR A 39 9.38 2.14 -5.90
N GLN A 40 9.55 3.07 -4.95
CA GLN A 40 9.49 2.78 -3.53
C GLN A 40 8.99 4.00 -2.74
N LEU A 41 8.16 3.75 -1.73
CA LEU A 41 7.81 4.71 -0.69
C LEU A 41 8.45 4.28 0.63
N SER A 42 9.14 5.21 1.29
CA SER A 42 9.71 4.98 2.63
C SER A 42 8.94 5.78 3.67
N PHE A 43 8.41 5.08 4.67
CA PHE A 43 7.68 5.67 5.79
C PHE A 43 8.67 6.18 6.82
N ARG A 44 8.50 7.44 7.22
CA ARG A 44 9.34 8.10 8.23
C ARG A 44 8.55 8.54 9.46
N LYS A 45 7.22 8.52 9.38
CA LYS A 45 6.30 8.98 10.42
C LYS A 45 5.10 8.02 10.52
N PRO A 46 4.49 7.87 11.71
CA PRO A 46 3.29 7.04 11.89
C PRO A 46 2.08 7.50 11.06
N VAL A 47 2.01 8.80 10.76
CA VAL A 47 0.98 9.40 9.90
C VAL A 47 1.64 9.86 8.60
N THR A 48 1.12 9.38 7.48
CA THR A 48 1.62 9.70 6.14
C THR A 48 0.43 10.09 5.25
N PHE A 49 0.52 11.25 4.60
CA PHE A 49 -0.48 11.74 3.66
C PHE A 49 -0.01 11.51 2.23
N ILE A 50 -0.88 10.94 1.39
CA ILE A 50 -0.66 10.82 -0.06
C ILE A 50 -1.53 11.86 -0.74
N VAL A 51 -0.91 12.87 -1.34
CA VAL A 51 -1.59 14.01 -1.97
C VAL A 51 -1.26 14.08 -3.47
N GLY A 52 -2.14 14.71 -4.25
CA GLY A 52 -2.01 14.86 -5.69
C GLY A 52 -3.37 15.03 -6.37
N GLU A 53 -3.38 15.25 -7.68
CA GLU A 53 -4.60 15.53 -8.45
C GLU A 53 -5.60 14.37 -8.45
N ASN A 54 -6.89 14.67 -8.60
CA ASN A 54 -7.94 13.65 -8.71
C ASN A 54 -7.74 12.80 -9.98
N GLY A 55 -8.06 11.51 -9.91
CA GLY A 55 -7.87 10.58 -11.03
C GLY A 55 -6.44 10.07 -11.26
N THR A 56 -5.45 10.53 -10.49
CA THR A 56 -4.03 10.10 -10.67
C THR A 56 -3.72 8.68 -10.17
N GLY A 57 -4.64 8.03 -9.45
CA GLY A 57 -4.45 6.66 -8.93
C GLY A 57 -4.04 6.57 -7.46
N LYS A 58 -4.17 7.65 -6.67
CA LYS A 58 -3.85 7.66 -5.23
C LYS A 58 -4.65 6.61 -4.44
N SER A 59 -5.96 6.52 -4.67
CA SER A 59 -6.82 5.54 -4.01
C SER A 59 -6.46 4.12 -4.42
N THR A 60 -6.14 3.89 -5.69
CA THR A 60 -5.66 2.59 -6.20
C THR A 60 -4.34 2.18 -5.55
N LEU A 61 -3.42 3.12 -5.34
CA LEU A 61 -2.19 2.85 -4.60
C LEU A 61 -2.50 2.47 -3.14
N LEU A 62 -3.34 3.27 -2.46
CA LEU A 62 -3.71 3.01 -1.06
C LEU A 62 -4.43 1.66 -0.88
N GLU A 63 -5.38 1.35 -1.74
CA GLU A 63 -6.08 0.07 -1.79
C GLU A 63 -5.10 -1.08 -2.03
N GLY A 64 -4.21 -0.97 -3.02
CA GLY A 64 -3.17 -1.96 -3.29
C GLY A 64 -2.27 -2.21 -2.08
N MET A 65 -1.92 -1.16 -1.34
CA MET A 65 -1.14 -1.27 -0.09
C MET A 65 -1.92 -1.97 1.02
N ALA A 66 -3.21 -1.66 1.17
CA ALA A 66 -4.08 -2.26 2.18
C ALA A 66 -4.28 -3.76 1.92
N ILE A 67 -4.59 -4.13 0.67
CA ILE A 67 -4.76 -5.52 0.27
C ILE A 67 -3.45 -6.29 0.43
N ALA A 68 -2.32 -5.71 0.01
CA ALA A 68 -1.01 -6.35 0.17
C ALA A 68 -0.60 -6.49 1.66
N TRP A 69 -1.15 -5.65 2.55
CA TRP A 69 -1.00 -5.83 3.99
C TRP A 69 -1.83 -7.01 4.52
N GLY A 70 -2.98 -7.28 3.90
CA GLY A 70 -3.93 -8.34 4.27
C GLY A 70 -5.30 -7.81 4.70
N PHE A 71 -5.63 -6.55 4.43
CA PHE A 71 -6.98 -6.02 4.64
C PHE A 71 -7.94 -6.49 3.55
N ASN A 72 -9.24 -6.54 3.90
CA ASN A 72 -10.30 -6.72 2.93
C ASN A 72 -10.37 -5.49 1.99
N PRO A 73 -10.45 -5.68 0.66
CA PRO A 73 -10.61 -4.57 -0.28
C PRO A 73 -11.81 -3.64 0.01
N GLU A 74 -12.91 -4.16 0.54
CA GLU A 74 -14.11 -3.40 0.92
C GLU A 74 -13.92 -2.60 2.24
N GLY A 75 -12.74 -2.73 2.87
CA GLY A 75 -12.45 -2.15 4.17
C GLY A 75 -12.78 -3.08 5.34
N GLY A 76 -12.44 -2.62 6.54
CA GLY A 76 -12.61 -3.39 7.78
C GLY A 76 -11.30 -3.85 8.42
N SER A 77 -11.44 -4.77 9.38
CA SER A 77 -10.31 -5.39 10.08
C SER A 77 -9.69 -6.53 9.26
N LEU A 78 -8.62 -7.14 9.77
CA LEU A 78 -7.83 -8.19 9.10
C LEU A 78 -8.56 -9.57 8.98
N ASN A 79 -9.88 -9.63 9.20
CA ASN A 79 -10.65 -10.88 9.16
C ASN A 79 -10.87 -11.33 7.71
N PHE A 80 -10.16 -12.39 7.33
CA PHE A 80 -10.06 -12.97 5.99
C PHE A 80 -11.38 -13.60 5.47
N SER A 81 -11.77 -13.26 4.24
CA SER A 81 -12.22 -14.21 3.21
C SER A 81 -12.25 -13.52 1.84
N PHE A 82 -11.39 -13.98 0.92
CA PHE A 82 -11.30 -13.53 -0.48
C PHE A 82 -12.26 -14.36 -1.34
N GLU A 83 -13.32 -13.75 -1.88
CA GLU A 83 -13.98 -14.19 -3.13
C GLU A 83 -14.68 -13.00 -3.79
N THR A 84 -13.97 -12.25 -4.64
CA THR A 84 -14.57 -11.42 -5.71
C THR A 84 -13.48 -11.02 -6.71
N SER A 85 -13.23 -11.91 -7.66
CA SER A 85 -12.45 -11.61 -8.86
C SER A 85 -13.30 -10.77 -9.82
N ALA A 86 -13.36 -9.44 -9.66
CA ALA A 86 -13.73 -8.53 -10.75
C ALA A 86 -13.41 -7.04 -10.51
N THR A 87 -13.54 -6.52 -9.28
CA THR A 87 -13.60 -5.05 -9.08
C THR A 87 -12.30 -4.42 -8.53
N HIS A 88 -11.46 -5.19 -7.82
CA HIS A 88 -10.30 -4.65 -7.13
C HIS A 88 -9.02 -4.65 -7.97
N SER A 89 -8.16 -3.68 -7.69
CA SER A 89 -6.89 -3.53 -8.40
C SER A 89 -5.92 -4.70 -8.14
N VAL A 90 -5.37 -5.25 -9.22
CA VAL A 90 -4.32 -6.29 -9.17
C VAL A 90 -2.98 -5.77 -8.65
N LEU A 91 -2.85 -4.47 -8.39
CA LEU A 91 -1.61 -3.81 -7.95
C LEU A 91 -0.97 -4.49 -6.73
N HIS A 92 -1.79 -4.95 -5.77
CA HIS A 92 -1.31 -5.56 -4.52
C HIS A 92 -0.38 -6.75 -4.74
N ARG A 93 -0.54 -7.50 -5.83
CA ARG A 93 0.32 -8.65 -6.18
C ARG A 93 1.75 -8.25 -6.53
N TYR A 94 1.95 -6.99 -6.91
CA TYR A 94 3.22 -6.43 -7.34
C TYR A 94 3.81 -5.48 -6.29
N LEU A 95 3.20 -5.39 -5.10
CA LEU A 95 3.72 -4.57 -4.00
C LEU A 95 4.40 -5.45 -2.97
N ARG A 96 5.65 -5.10 -2.63
CA ARG A 96 6.41 -5.70 -1.55
C ARG A 96 6.41 -4.79 -0.34
N LEU A 97 5.93 -5.30 0.79
CA LEU A 97 5.90 -4.57 2.05
C LEU A 97 7.10 -4.97 2.91
N SER A 98 7.89 -3.98 3.31
CA SER A 98 8.88 -4.13 4.37
C SER A 98 8.26 -3.72 5.69
N ARG A 99 8.03 -4.70 6.58
CA ARG A 99 7.44 -4.47 7.91
C ARG A 99 8.52 -4.11 8.94
N GLY A 100 8.10 -3.43 10.00
CA GLY A 100 8.93 -3.19 11.18
C GLY A 100 9.09 -4.45 12.03
N ILE A 101 9.90 -4.34 13.10
CA ILE A 101 10.15 -5.43 14.05
C ILE A 101 8.88 -5.78 14.83
N GLN A 102 8.12 -4.75 15.23
CA GLN A 102 6.86 -4.95 15.94
C GLN A 102 5.75 -5.31 14.96
N ARG A 103 4.83 -6.16 15.42
CA ARG A 103 3.60 -6.48 14.70
C ARG A 103 2.44 -5.75 15.37
N PRO A 104 1.57 -5.06 14.62
CA PRO A 104 0.39 -4.45 15.21
C PRO A 104 -0.56 -5.54 15.71
N ARG A 105 -1.25 -5.28 16.82
CA ARG A 105 -2.26 -6.21 17.38
C ARG A 105 -3.55 -6.19 16.58
N ASP A 106 -3.88 -5.04 16.03
CA ASP A 106 -5.08 -4.75 15.26
C ASP A 106 -4.77 -3.79 14.10
N GLY A 107 -5.75 -3.57 13.24
CA GLY A 107 -5.63 -2.65 12.12
C GLY A 107 -6.97 -2.47 11.44
N PHE A 108 -7.11 -1.39 10.70
CA PHE A 108 -8.33 -1.06 9.98
C PHE A 108 -8.01 -0.38 8.64
N PHE A 109 -8.72 -0.77 7.58
CA PHE A 109 -8.72 -0.08 6.30
C PHE A 109 -10.08 0.58 6.05
N LEU A 110 -10.08 1.88 5.80
CA LEU A 110 -11.25 2.64 5.36
C LEU A 110 -11.21 2.73 3.83
N ALA A 111 -12.06 1.95 3.17
CA ALA A 111 -12.29 2.09 1.73
C ALA A 111 -13.15 3.33 1.48
N CYS A 112 -12.87 4.04 0.38
CA CYS A 112 -13.76 5.06 -0.14
C CYS A 112 -14.63 4.40 -1.22
N GLY A 113 -15.92 4.26 -0.95
CA GLY A 113 -16.91 3.81 -1.95
C GLY A 113 -17.18 4.88 -3.00
#